data_AF-A0A2V8U343-F1
#
_entry.id   AF-A0A2V8U343-F1
#
_cell.length_a   1.000
_cell.length_b   1.000
_cell.length_c   1.000
_cell.angle_alpha   90.00
_cell.angle_beta   90.00
_cell.angle_gamma   90.00
#
_symmetry.space_group_name_H-M   'P 1'
#
loop_
_entity.id
_entity.type
_entity.pdbx_description
1 polymer ?
#
loop_
_entity_poly.entity_id
_entity_poly.type
_entity_poly.pdbx_seq_one_letter_code
_entity_poly.pdbx_strand_id
1 'polypeptide(L)'
;MTSAVGLLALAATSMSLSAQVKVQARQTPPQGKASIEGTVVDAVTRGPVKKASVMLGGRASLNAITDASGHFAFRELPEGQYIIQAQSENYRVAQFGIETGQPLSITLAGDDHKRDVTLSLTPGASVRGRIFDEEGNPMPRCSVNTMQFHESDAGRTLGGTGSSQTDDQGEYQIRNIPTGKHYIVARCMKSVLLPHALIHRTPTMDLPMLVYPAQFYPGVPDPAGATRVEASPGADIVGIDIRMSPATGVAVRGRINPLLPDKNLHIMFEPKDPLRREWQRQGVSANQSTGEFRIPNVLPGSYELVAAASGDGPLYFAKTSLEVGAASPEPLNVSLAQVPPISGTISIEGDIKVPVNSLKVMMNPLDGQLIMGPPPRTDVQSDGTFTLNSVSPGRWRLVVNGAPGYLKSVTRGDQEVSPGSLEIGPAAAPLKIVISTKFAQIDAAISVPPSSPTPLFGLLWPARSDSGFPEQTFGINPQGHSVLSVPPGRYYACAAAIAQPWMIMQNRALRKALERRCEAVDVPEGGRASAQMPLISAEDLKRLAEELEE
;
A
#
# COMPACT_ATOMS: atom_id res chain seq x y z
N MET A 1 -23.74 -22.06 84.71
CA MET A 1 -24.62 -23.14 84.20
C MET A 1 -24.65 -23.05 82.68
N THR A 2 -24.01 -24.03 82.04
CA THR A 2 -24.18 -24.54 80.66
C THR A 2 -24.33 -23.56 79.48
N SER A 3 -23.27 -23.56 78.66
CA SER A 3 -23.17 -23.07 77.27
C SER A 3 -24.09 -23.80 76.28
N ALA A 4 -24.46 -23.13 75.18
CA ALA A 4 -24.76 -23.76 73.90
C ALA A 4 -24.39 -22.84 72.73
N VAL A 5 -23.75 -23.46 71.74
CA VAL A 5 -23.11 -22.93 70.52
C VAL A 5 -24.13 -22.82 69.38
N GLY A 6 -23.95 -21.89 68.43
CA GLY A 6 -24.73 -21.86 67.19
C GLY A 6 -24.25 -20.87 66.11
N LEU A 7 -23.36 -21.37 65.24
CA LEU A 7 -23.03 -20.98 63.84
C LEU A 7 -23.22 -19.52 63.37
N LEU A 8 -22.10 -18.84 63.07
CA LEU A 8 -22.03 -17.71 62.14
C LEU A 8 -21.88 -18.23 60.70
N ALA A 9 -22.87 -17.95 59.84
CA ALA A 9 -22.80 -18.21 58.41
C ALA A 9 -22.06 -17.06 57.70
N LEU A 10 -20.99 -17.39 56.97
CA LEU A 10 -20.32 -16.50 56.03
C LEU A 10 -21.24 -16.24 54.82
N ALA A 11 -21.67 -14.99 54.62
CA ALA A 11 -22.25 -14.55 53.37
C ALA A 11 -21.14 -14.15 52.39
N ALA A 12 -20.82 -15.02 51.44
CA ALA A 12 -19.96 -14.71 50.31
C ALA A 12 -20.68 -13.72 49.37
N THR A 13 -20.17 -12.49 49.29
CA THR A 13 -20.63 -11.49 48.32
C THR A 13 -20.00 -11.79 46.96
N SER A 14 -20.75 -12.45 46.09
CA SER A 14 -20.39 -12.61 44.68
C SER A 14 -20.50 -11.26 43.96
N MET A 15 -19.36 -10.61 43.70
CA MET A 15 -19.27 -9.53 42.73
C MET A 15 -19.41 -10.11 41.32
N SER A 16 -20.61 -10.05 40.77
CA SER A 16 -20.87 -10.37 39.37
C SER A 16 -20.28 -9.27 38.49
N LEU A 17 -19.17 -9.57 37.81
CA LEU A 17 -18.59 -8.73 36.77
C LEU A 17 -19.53 -8.75 35.56
N SER A 18 -20.44 -7.78 35.48
CA SER A 18 -21.29 -7.58 34.31
C SER A 18 -20.43 -7.14 33.12
N ALA A 19 -20.04 -8.09 32.27
CA ALA A 19 -19.47 -7.80 30.97
C ALA A 19 -20.51 -7.04 30.15
N GLN A 20 -20.32 -5.73 29.98
CA GLN A 20 -21.08 -4.95 29.01
C GLN A 20 -20.68 -5.41 27.61
N VAL A 21 -21.45 -6.35 27.04
CA VAL A 21 -21.47 -6.60 25.61
C VAL A 21 -21.98 -5.31 24.97
N LYS A 22 -21.09 -4.52 24.37
CA LYS A 22 -21.50 -3.48 23.41
C LYS A 22 -22.19 -4.21 22.27
N VAL A 23 -23.53 -4.24 22.32
CA VAL A 23 -24.36 -4.66 21.18
C VAL A 23 -24.05 -3.67 20.06
N GLN A 24 -23.29 -4.14 19.07
CA GLN A 24 -23.04 -3.41 17.85
C GLN A 24 -24.40 -3.14 17.21
N ALA A 25 -24.73 -1.87 17.00
CA ALA A 25 -26.01 -1.47 16.41
C ALA A 25 -26.21 -2.26 15.11
N ARG A 26 -27.31 -3.02 15.03
CA ARG A 26 -27.77 -3.62 13.77
C ARG A 26 -27.89 -2.48 12.76
N GLN A 27 -27.08 -2.53 11.71
CA GLN A 27 -27.27 -1.66 10.55
C GLN A 27 -28.71 -1.87 10.06
N THR A 28 -29.46 -0.77 9.95
CA THR A 28 -30.83 -0.80 9.43
C THR A 28 -30.79 -1.44 8.03
N PRO A 29 -31.67 -2.41 7.72
CA PRO A 29 -31.70 -3.03 6.39
C PRO A 29 -31.84 -1.94 5.33
N PRO A 30 -31.12 -2.03 4.20
CA PRO A 30 -31.27 -1.09 3.10
C PRO A 30 -32.74 -1.02 2.67
N GLN A 31 -33.32 0.18 2.64
CA GLN A 31 -34.72 0.41 2.25
C GLN A 31 -34.78 0.88 0.80
N GLY A 32 -34.59 -0.04 -0.14
CA GLY A 32 -34.84 0.22 -1.56
C GLY A 32 -35.63 -0.90 -2.23
N LYS A 33 -35.84 -0.77 -3.53
CA LYS A 33 -36.64 -1.71 -4.33
C LYS A 33 -35.84 -2.41 -5.43
N ALA A 34 -34.62 -1.95 -5.69
CA ALA A 34 -33.75 -2.51 -6.70
C ALA A 34 -33.11 -3.84 -6.25
N SER A 35 -32.64 -4.65 -7.20
CA SER A 35 -31.93 -5.89 -6.92
C SER A 35 -30.81 -6.15 -7.91
N ILE A 36 -29.80 -6.90 -7.46
CA ILE A 36 -28.69 -7.40 -8.27
C ILE A 36 -28.61 -8.91 -8.07
N GLU A 37 -28.76 -9.67 -9.15
CA GLU A 37 -28.66 -11.14 -9.17
C GLU A 37 -27.66 -11.57 -10.25
N GLY A 38 -26.88 -12.63 -9.96
CA GLY A 38 -25.77 -13.00 -10.83
C GLY A 38 -25.10 -14.32 -10.48
N THR A 39 -24.03 -14.65 -11.21
CA THR A 39 -23.22 -15.84 -11.00
C THR A 39 -21.74 -15.49 -10.92
N VAL A 40 -20.99 -16.24 -10.11
CA VAL A 40 -19.52 -16.20 -10.10
C VAL A 40 -19.00 -17.42 -10.86
N VAL A 41 -18.13 -17.19 -11.84
CA VAL A 41 -17.52 -18.23 -12.69
C VAL A 41 -16.00 -18.17 -12.66
N ASP A 42 -15.37 -19.29 -12.94
CA ASP A 42 -13.93 -19.38 -13.21
C ASP A 42 -13.64 -18.79 -14.61
N ALA A 43 -12.69 -17.86 -14.70
CA ALA A 43 -12.38 -17.17 -15.95
C ALA A 43 -11.83 -18.11 -17.05
N VAL A 44 -11.20 -19.21 -16.67
CA VAL A 44 -10.58 -20.20 -17.58
C VAL A 44 -11.57 -21.31 -17.89
N THR A 45 -12.08 -22.00 -16.86
CA THR A 45 -12.94 -23.18 -17.07
C THR A 45 -14.39 -22.81 -17.39
N ARG A 46 -14.78 -21.55 -17.14
CA ARG A 46 -16.16 -21.04 -17.25
C ARG A 46 -17.15 -21.76 -16.33
N GLY A 47 -16.66 -22.61 -15.43
CA GLY A 47 -17.47 -23.33 -14.44
C GLY A 47 -17.91 -22.44 -13.28
N PRO A 48 -19.01 -22.78 -12.58
CA PRO A 48 -19.49 -22.01 -11.45
C PRO A 48 -18.56 -22.12 -10.24
N VAL A 49 -18.31 -21.00 -9.56
CA VAL A 49 -17.52 -20.96 -8.32
C VAL A 49 -18.46 -20.89 -7.13
N LYS A 50 -18.61 -22.02 -6.44
CA LYS A 50 -19.35 -22.12 -5.18
C LYS A 50 -18.56 -21.54 -4.00
N LYS A 51 -19.28 -21.06 -2.98
CA LYS A 51 -18.71 -20.50 -1.73
C LYS A 51 -17.77 -19.30 -1.94
N ALA A 52 -17.90 -18.59 -3.07
CA ALA A 52 -17.27 -17.29 -3.23
C ALA A 52 -18.03 -16.25 -2.38
N SER A 53 -17.30 -15.42 -1.64
CA SER A 53 -17.85 -14.27 -0.94
C SER A 53 -17.99 -13.13 -1.94
N VAL A 54 -19.21 -12.65 -2.14
CA VAL A 54 -19.52 -11.52 -3.01
C VAL A 54 -19.82 -10.32 -2.12
N MET A 55 -18.97 -9.31 -2.18
CA MET A 55 -19.12 -8.06 -1.44
C MET A 55 -19.73 -7.00 -2.34
N LEU A 56 -20.73 -6.30 -1.83
CA LEU A 56 -21.35 -5.15 -2.46
C LEU A 56 -21.10 -3.93 -1.58
N GLY A 57 -20.46 -2.90 -2.13
CA GLY A 57 -20.19 -1.63 -1.46
C GLY A 57 -20.83 -0.45 -2.22
N GLY A 58 -21.10 0.65 -1.50
CA GLY A 58 -21.76 1.84 -2.07
C GLY A 58 -22.74 2.44 -1.06
N ARG A 59 -23.97 2.73 -1.51
CA ARG A 59 -25.08 3.20 -0.65
C ARG A 59 -25.49 2.18 0.43
N ALA A 60 -25.14 0.92 0.24
CA ALA A 60 -25.22 -0.14 1.22
C ALA A 60 -23.94 -0.97 1.17
N SER A 61 -23.59 -1.61 2.28
CA SER A 61 -22.49 -2.57 2.36
C SER A 61 -23.06 -3.93 2.74
N LEU A 62 -23.07 -4.86 1.79
CA LEU A 62 -23.65 -6.20 1.96
C LEU A 62 -22.65 -7.27 1.53
N ASN A 63 -22.83 -8.47 2.04
CA ASN A 63 -22.07 -9.64 1.63
C ASN A 63 -23.01 -10.81 1.34
N ALA A 64 -22.76 -11.53 0.25
CA ALA A 64 -23.45 -12.75 -0.13
C ALA A 64 -22.42 -13.88 -0.32
N ILE A 65 -22.85 -15.13 -0.21
CA ILE A 65 -22.00 -16.29 -0.51
C ILE A 65 -22.65 -17.06 -1.64
N THR A 66 -21.87 -17.40 -2.67
CA THR A 66 -22.40 -18.12 -3.83
C THR A 66 -22.80 -19.55 -3.49
N ASP A 67 -23.91 -20.00 -4.07
CA ASP A 67 -24.38 -21.38 -3.95
C ASP A 67 -23.62 -22.36 -4.86
N ALA A 68 -24.08 -23.61 -4.95
CA ALA A 68 -23.45 -24.66 -5.76
C ALA A 68 -23.42 -24.35 -7.27
N SER A 69 -24.34 -23.51 -7.74
CA SER A 69 -24.41 -23.01 -9.12
C SER A 69 -23.62 -21.72 -9.33
N GLY A 70 -22.92 -21.24 -8.30
CA GLY A 70 -22.19 -19.98 -8.33
C GLY A 70 -23.09 -18.75 -8.20
N HIS A 71 -24.39 -18.92 -7.94
CA HIS A 71 -25.37 -17.84 -7.93
C HIS A 71 -25.32 -17.01 -6.64
N PHE A 72 -25.52 -15.70 -6.76
CA PHE A 72 -25.66 -14.75 -5.66
C PHE A 72 -26.81 -13.76 -5.93
N ALA A 73 -27.35 -13.18 -4.86
CA ALA A 73 -28.40 -12.15 -4.96
C ALA A 73 -28.29 -11.11 -3.85
N PHE A 74 -28.51 -9.84 -4.21
CA PHE A 74 -28.74 -8.72 -3.32
C PHE A 74 -30.10 -8.11 -3.64
N ARG A 75 -30.91 -7.87 -2.61
CA ARG A 75 -32.28 -7.35 -2.73
C ARG A 75 -32.44 -6.10 -1.87
N GLU A 76 -33.52 -5.38 -2.14
CA GLU A 76 -33.92 -4.19 -1.38
C GLU A 76 -32.86 -3.08 -1.41
N LEU A 77 -32.18 -2.93 -2.54
CA LEU A 77 -31.11 -1.95 -2.71
C LEU A 77 -31.70 -0.56 -3.01
N PRO A 78 -31.26 0.49 -2.28
CA PRO A 78 -31.51 1.87 -2.67
C PRO A 78 -31.02 2.17 -4.09
N GLU A 79 -31.59 3.19 -4.71
CA GLU A 79 -31.01 3.74 -5.93
C GLU A 79 -29.62 4.33 -5.66
N GLY A 80 -28.73 4.17 -6.64
CA GLY A 80 -27.37 4.68 -6.57
C GLY A 80 -26.34 3.74 -7.19
N GLN A 81 -25.09 4.10 -6.97
CA GLN A 81 -23.94 3.38 -7.51
C GLN A 81 -23.44 2.36 -6.48
N TYR A 82 -23.18 1.17 -6.98
CA TYR A 82 -22.62 0.04 -6.24
C TYR A 82 -21.37 -0.48 -6.93
N ILE A 83 -20.47 -1.00 -6.12
CA ILE A 83 -19.31 -1.77 -6.56
C ILE A 83 -19.50 -3.18 -6.02
N ILE A 84 -19.49 -4.17 -6.90
CA ILE A 84 -19.61 -5.58 -6.54
C ILE A 84 -18.32 -6.32 -6.86
N GLN A 85 -17.85 -7.16 -5.93
CA GLN A 85 -16.61 -7.90 -6.07
C GLN A 85 -16.77 -9.30 -5.49
N ALA A 86 -16.20 -10.30 -6.14
CA ALA A 86 -16.14 -11.67 -5.62
C ALA A 86 -14.74 -12.02 -5.13
N GLN A 87 -14.65 -12.82 -4.07
CA GLN A 87 -13.41 -13.41 -3.59
C GLN A 87 -13.64 -14.86 -3.17
N SER A 88 -12.61 -15.69 -3.30
CA SER A 88 -12.65 -17.09 -2.86
C SER A 88 -11.27 -17.51 -2.36
N GLU A 89 -11.24 -18.40 -1.35
CA GLU A 89 -9.98 -18.92 -0.78
C GLU A 89 -9.10 -19.63 -1.81
N ASN A 90 -9.70 -20.18 -2.86
CA ASN A 90 -8.99 -20.88 -3.94
C ASN A 90 -8.45 -19.91 -5.01
N TYR A 91 -8.73 -18.62 -4.89
CA TYR A 91 -8.39 -17.58 -5.86
C TYR A 91 -7.72 -16.39 -5.15
N ARG A 92 -7.04 -16.61 -4.01
CA ARG A 92 -6.62 -15.51 -3.12
C ARG A 92 -5.64 -14.52 -3.76
N VAL A 93 -5.85 -13.26 -3.39
CA VAL A 93 -5.10 -12.06 -3.77
C VAL A 93 -3.73 -12.03 -3.09
N ALA A 94 -2.71 -11.62 -3.83
CA ALA A 94 -1.43 -11.18 -3.27
C ALA A 94 -1.63 -10.06 -2.24
N GLN A 95 -0.80 -10.03 -1.21
CA GLN A 95 -0.88 -9.11 -0.06
C GLN A 95 -0.78 -7.60 -0.40
N PHE A 96 -0.56 -7.25 -1.68
CA PHE A 96 -0.41 -5.90 -2.22
C PHE A 96 -1.49 -5.48 -3.25
N GLY A 97 -2.70 -6.03 -3.17
CA GLY A 97 -3.87 -5.43 -3.85
C GLY A 97 -4.02 -5.75 -5.34
N ILE A 98 -3.44 -6.84 -5.85
CA ILE A 98 -3.81 -7.35 -7.17
C ILE A 98 -5.07 -8.22 -7.00
N GLU A 99 -6.22 -7.56 -7.11
CA GLU A 99 -7.56 -8.14 -6.93
C GLU A 99 -7.88 -9.21 -7.98
N THR A 100 -8.07 -10.46 -7.55
CA THR A 100 -8.37 -11.62 -8.40
C THR A 100 -9.85 -11.76 -8.76
N GLY A 101 -10.70 -10.95 -8.11
CA GLY A 101 -12.07 -10.66 -8.53
C GLY A 101 -12.17 -9.20 -8.90
N GLN A 102 -12.47 -8.91 -10.16
CA GLN A 102 -12.55 -7.54 -10.65
C GLN A 102 -13.79 -6.85 -10.06
N PRO A 103 -13.66 -5.68 -9.41
CA PRO A 103 -14.81 -4.93 -8.93
C PRO A 103 -15.61 -4.43 -10.14
N LEU A 104 -16.88 -4.79 -10.20
CA LEU A 104 -17.83 -4.35 -11.22
C LEU A 104 -18.65 -3.19 -10.68
N SER A 105 -18.65 -2.05 -11.37
CA SER A 105 -19.52 -0.92 -11.04
C SER A 105 -20.91 -1.12 -11.65
N ILE A 106 -21.95 -1.01 -10.83
CA ILE A 106 -23.35 -1.12 -11.23
C ILE A 106 -24.12 0.09 -10.71
N THR A 107 -24.82 0.78 -11.60
CA THR A 107 -25.77 1.84 -11.24
C THR A 107 -27.19 1.29 -11.26
N LEU A 108 -27.93 1.51 -10.18
CA LEU A 108 -29.36 1.17 -10.05
C LEU A 108 -30.18 2.46 -10.02
N ALA A 109 -31.25 2.52 -10.83
CA ALA A 109 -32.23 3.60 -10.81
C ALA A 109 -33.62 3.05 -10.46
N GLY A 110 -34.33 3.70 -9.52
CA GLY A 110 -35.69 3.31 -9.14
C GLY A 110 -35.82 1.84 -8.74
N ASP A 111 -36.71 1.11 -9.44
CA ASP A 111 -37.04 -0.30 -9.21
C ASP A 111 -36.23 -1.25 -10.12
N ASP A 112 -34.97 -0.90 -10.40
CA ASP A 112 -34.09 -1.66 -11.30
C ASP A 112 -33.80 -3.08 -10.76
N HIS A 113 -34.06 -4.08 -11.59
CA HIS A 113 -33.70 -5.47 -11.31
C HIS A 113 -32.62 -5.94 -12.30
N LYS A 114 -31.35 -5.82 -11.91
CA LYS A 114 -30.23 -6.32 -12.71
C LYS A 114 -30.10 -7.83 -12.48
N ARG A 115 -30.31 -8.60 -13.55
CA ARG A 115 -30.13 -10.05 -13.59
C ARG A 115 -28.93 -10.40 -14.47
N ASP A 116 -28.47 -11.64 -14.37
CA ASP A 116 -27.40 -12.21 -15.21
C ASP A 116 -26.03 -11.51 -15.06
N VAL A 117 -25.80 -10.88 -13.90
CA VAL A 117 -24.49 -10.29 -13.59
C VAL A 117 -23.46 -11.42 -13.47
N THR A 118 -22.48 -11.46 -14.37
CA THR A 118 -21.42 -12.47 -14.34
C THR A 118 -20.15 -11.87 -13.75
N LEU A 119 -19.71 -12.40 -12.62
CA LEU A 119 -18.42 -12.10 -12.03
C LEU A 119 -17.45 -13.23 -12.36
N SER A 120 -16.26 -12.91 -12.85
CA SER A 120 -15.25 -13.93 -13.17
C SER A 120 -14.10 -13.86 -12.19
N LEU A 121 -13.69 -15.01 -11.64
CA LEU A 121 -12.48 -15.16 -10.84
C LEU A 121 -11.37 -15.77 -11.69
N THR A 122 -10.22 -15.11 -11.75
CA THR A 122 -9.08 -15.61 -12.52
C THR A 122 -8.21 -16.49 -11.61
N PRO A 123 -8.02 -17.78 -11.94
CA PRO A 123 -7.18 -18.64 -11.13
C PRO A 123 -5.72 -18.19 -11.21
N GLY A 124 -5.05 -18.10 -10.05
CA GLY A 124 -3.63 -17.79 -10.02
C GLY A 124 -2.78 -18.96 -10.53
N ALA A 125 -1.59 -18.65 -11.02
CA ALA A 125 -0.60 -19.65 -11.41
C ALA A 125 0.05 -20.29 -10.17
N SER A 126 0.76 -21.39 -10.39
CA SER A 126 1.70 -21.96 -9.42
C SER A 126 3.09 -22.08 -10.03
N VAL A 127 4.11 -21.86 -9.19
CA VAL A 127 5.52 -21.97 -9.56
C VAL A 127 6.20 -22.96 -8.64
N ARG A 128 6.97 -23.89 -9.23
CA ARG A 128 7.74 -24.93 -8.56
C ARG A 128 9.19 -24.93 -9.01
N GLY A 129 10.07 -25.20 -8.07
CA GLY A 129 11.50 -25.29 -8.32
C GLY A 129 12.26 -25.74 -7.08
N ARG A 130 13.57 -25.74 -7.21
CA ARG A 130 14.51 -26.14 -6.15
C ARG A 130 15.56 -25.07 -5.94
N ILE A 131 16.05 -24.99 -4.71
CA ILE A 131 17.16 -24.13 -4.33
C ILE A 131 18.34 -25.00 -3.93
N PHE A 132 19.50 -24.70 -4.51
CA PHE A 132 20.75 -25.39 -4.21
C PHE A 132 21.90 -24.41 -4.04
N ASP A 133 22.92 -24.85 -3.31
CA ASP A 133 24.16 -24.11 -3.11
C ASP A 133 25.12 -24.23 -4.31
N GLU A 134 26.30 -23.64 -4.18
CA GLU A 134 27.34 -23.65 -5.20
C GLU A 134 27.91 -25.05 -5.47
N GLU A 135 27.76 -26.01 -4.56
CA GLU A 135 28.13 -27.42 -4.77
C GLU A 135 26.97 -28.27 -5.31
N GLY A 136 25.76 -27.71 -5.42
CA GLY A 136 24.57 -28.41 -5.88
C GLY A 136 23.81 -29.16 -4.78
N ASN A 137 24.13 -28.92 -3.50
CA ASN A 137 23.37 -29.49 -2.39
C ASN A 137 22.07 -28.72 -2.20
N PRO A 138 20.96 -29.39 -1.83
CA PRO A 138 19.70 -28.73 -1.56
C PRO A 138 19.80 -27.78 -0.35
N MET A 139 19.17 -26.61 -0.47
CA MET A 139 19.12 -25.61 0.59
C MET A 139 17.71 -25.52 1.21
N PRO A 140 17.51 -26.06 2.41
CA PRO A 140 16.22 -26.02 3.09
C PRO A 140 15.98 -24.68 3.80
N ARG A 141 14.70 -24.39 4.09
CA ARG A 141 14.25 -23.19 4.84
C ARG A 141 14.65 -21.86 4.22
N CYS A 142 14.85 -21.83 2.91
CA CYS A 142 14.98 -20.59 2.17
C CYS A 142 13.59 -20.01 1.93
N SER A 143 13.41 -18.72 2.18
CA SER A 143 12.20 -18.00 1.78
C SER A 143 12.27 -17.72 0.29
N VAL A 144 11.20 -18.06 -0.42
CA VAL A 144 11.07 -17.81 -1.86
C VAL A 144 9.88 -16.90 -2.07
N ASN A 145 10.08 -15.78 -2.74
CA ASN A 145 9.05 -14.79 -3.02
C ASN A 145 8.84 -14.65 -4.53
N THR A 146 7.59 -14.55 -4.95
CA THR A 146 7.27 -13.96 -6.26
C THR A 146 7.15 -12.45 -6.06
N MET A 147 7.63 -11.67 -7.03
CA MET A 147 7.63 -10.22 -6.93
C MET A 147 7.30 -9.56 -8.26
N GLN A 148 6.63 -8.42 -8.21
CA GLN A 148 6.29 -7.60 -9.37
C GLN A 148 6.61 -6.14 -9.08
N PHE A 149 6.94 -5.38 -10.12
CA PHE A 149 7.10 -3.95 -9.97
C PHE A 149 5.74 -3.28 -9.80
N HIS A 150 5.65 -2.42 -8.79
CA HIS A 150 4.52 -1.55 -8.54
C HIS A 150 4.98 -0.10 -8.61
N GLU A 151 4.21 0.73 -9.30
CA GLU A 151 4.40 2.18 -9.25
C GLU A 151 3.68 2.73 -8.02
N SER A 152 4.37 3.58 -7.27
CA SER A 152 3.79 4.30 -6.13
C SER A 152 4.29 5.74 -6.14
N ASP A 153 3.77 6.56 -5.24
CA ASP A 153 4.30 7.91 -5.03
C ASP A 153 5.77 7.90 -4.57
N ALA A 154 6.21 6.81 -3.94
CA ALA A 154 7.60 6.54 -3.57
C ALA A 154 8.51 6.20 -4.75
N GLY A 155 7.93 6.13 -5.96
CA GLY A 155 8.56 5.61 -7.15
C GLY A 155 8.23 4.13 -7.37
N ARG A 156 8.93 3.55 -8.33
CA ARG A 156 8.83 2.14 -8.68
C ARG A 156 9.43 1.29 -7.57
N THR A 157 8.66 0.39 -6.99
CA THR A 157 9.09 -0.55 -5.95
C THR A 157 8.84 -1.98 -6.40
N LEU A 158 9.60 -2.93 -5.84
CA LEU A 158 9.41 -4.34 -6.10
C LEU A 158 8.64 -4.97 -4.93
N GLY A 159 7.36 -5.27 -5.16
CA GLY A 159 6.44 -5.78 -4.15
C GLY A 159 6.26 -7.30 -4.24
N GLY A 160 6.11 -7.96 -3.09
CA GLY A 160 5.93 -9.42 -3.03
C GLY A 160 4.52 -9.85 -3.39
N THR A 161 4.34 -10.68 -4.41
CA THR A 161 3.04 -11.18 -4.87
C THR A 161 2.67 -12.55 -4.29
N GLY A 162 3.62 -13.23 -3.65
CA GLY A 162 3.45 -14.57 -3.13
C GLY A 162 4.72 -15.04 -2.42
N SER A 163 4.59 -16.05 -1.57
CA SER A 163 5.74 -16.63 -0.88
C SER A 163 5.57 -18.10 -0.55
N SER A 164 6.70 -18.79 -0.40
CA SER A 164 6.81 -20.15 0.11
C SER A 164 8.16 -20.30 0.82
N GLN A 165 8.38 -21.46 1.44
CA GLN A 165 9.67 -21.84 1.97
C GLN A 165 10.10 -23.18 1.37
N THR A 166 11.40 -23.36 1.18
CA THR A 166 11.92 -24.65 0.76
C THR A 166 11.82 -25.69 1.87
N ASP A 167 11.45 -26.91 1.50
CA ASP A 167 11.46 -28.08 2.37
C ASP A 167 12.88 -28.62 2.61
N ASP A 168 12.99 -29.77 3.29
CA ASP A 168 14.28 -30.40 3.63
C ASP A 168 15.07 -30.87 2.39
N GLN A 169 14.42 -31.00 1.23
CA GLN A 169 15.04 -31.34 -0.06
C GLN A 169 15.30 -30.09 -0.92
N GLY A 170 15.09 -28.90 -0.37
CA GLY A 170 15.29 -27.64 -1.10
C GLY A 170 14.18 -27.35 -2.11
N GLU A 171 13.09 -28.11 -2.14
CA GLU A 171 11.98 -27.91 -3.08
C GLU A 171 11.01 -26.86 -2.54
N TYR A 172 10.41 -26.06 -3.43
CA TYR A 172 9.37 -25.10 -3.07
C TYR A 172 8.21 -25.12 -4.06
N GLN A 173 7.03 -24.71 -3.56
CA GLN A 173 5.87 -24.42 -4.39
C GLN A 173 5.20 -23.13 -3.90
N ILE A 174 5.07 -22.16 -4.80
CA ILE A 174 4.25 -20.96 -4.59
C ILE A 174 2.96 -21.13 -5.38
N ARG A 175 1.80 -20.90 -4.75
CA ARG A 175 0.48 -21.03 -5.37
C ARG A 175 -0.23 -19.68 -5.40
N ASN A 176 -1.26 -19.58 -6.25
CA ASN A 176 -2.11 -18.40 -6.39
C ASN A 176 -1.33 -17.14 -6.77
N ILE A 177 -0.34 -17.30 -7.66
CA ILE A 177 0.43 -16.17 -8.19
C ILE A 177 -0.47 -15.40 -9.17
N PRO A 178 -0.63 -14.08 -9.00
CA PRO A 178 -1.41 -13.28 -9.95
C PRO A 178 -0.89 -13.41 -11.38
N THR A 179 -1.77 -13.25 -12.36
CA THR A 179 -1.35 -13.27 -13.77
C THR A 179 -0.36 -12.14 -14.06
N GLY A 180 0.66 -12.42 -14.88
CA GLY A 180 1.66 -11.43 -15.31
C GLY A 180 3.10 -11.94 -15.25
N LYS A 181 4.06 -11.06 -15.50
CA LYS A 181 5.50 -11.36 -15.43
C LYS A 181 6.03 -11.13 -14.00
N HIS A 182 6.57 -12.17 -13.37
CA HIS A 182 7.09 -12.12 -12.00
C HIS A 182 8.59 -12.39 -11.94
N TYR A 183 9.25 -11.72 -10.99
CA TYR A 183 10.56 -12.10 -10.51
C TYR A 183 10.42 -13.15 -9.41
N ILE A 184 11.31 -14.13 -9.37
CA ILE A 184 11.37 -15.12 -8.30
C ILE A 184 12.66 -14.90 -7.52
N VAL A 185 12.53 -14.66 -6.22
CA VAL A 185 13.66 -14.28 -5.35
C VAL A 185 13.79 -15.28 -4.21
N ALA A 186 14.96 -15.87 -4.07
CA ALA A 186 15.34 -16.74 -2.96
C ALA A 186 16.14 -15.98 -1.91
N ARG A 187 15.82 -16.19 -0.63
CA ARG A 187 16.53 -15.68 0.55
C ARG A 187 16.79 -16.81 1.52
N CYS A 188 18.06 -17.16 1.71
CA CYS A 188 18.46 -18.23 2.60
C CYS A 188 19.22 -17.65 3.80
N MET A 189 18.65 -17.69 5.01
CA MET A 189 19.31 -17.14 6.21
C MET A 189 20.42 -18.06 6.78
N LYS A 190 21.05 -18.89 5.95
CA LYS A 190 22.16 -19.75 6.34
C LYS A 190 23.43 -18.92 6.39
N SER A 191 24.03 -18.80 7.58
CA SER A 191 25.35 -18.23 7.76
C SER A 191 26.32 -19.35 8.12
N VAL A 192 27.38 -19.53 7.34
CA VAL A 192 28.41 -20.54 7.58
C VAL A 192 29.67 -19.83 8.05
N LEU A 193 30.20 -20.25 9.20
CA LEU A 193 31.47 -19.73 9.71
C LEU A 193 32.59 -20.18 8.75
N LEU A 194 33.34 -19.25 8.18
CA LEU A 194 34.46 -19.62 7.31
C LEU A 194 35.56 -20.30 8.15
N PRO A 195 36.06 -21.49 7.75
CA PRO A 195 37.13 -22.16 8.47
C PRO A 195 38.43 -21.33 8.37
N HIS A 196 38.88 -20.80 9.51
CA HIS A 196 40.18 -20.12 9.64
C HIS A 196 41.01 -20.83 10.72
N ALA A 197 42.18 -21.34 10.35
CA ALA A 197 42.97 -22.29 11.15
C ALA A 197 43.72 -21.66 12.35
N LEU A 198 43.72 -20.34 12.54
CA LEU A 198 44.66 -19.66 13.47
C LEU A 198 44.04 -18.57 14.36
N ILE A 199 42.70 -18.53 14.54
CA ILE A 199 42.06 -17.48 15.34
C ILE A 199 41.61 -18.01 16.71
N HIS A 200 42.16 -17.47 17.79
CA HIS A 200 41.70 -17.71 19.16
C HIS A 200 40.26 -17.24 19.31
N ARG A 201 39.34 -18.13 19.69
CA ARG A 201 37.92 -17.80 19.81
C ARG A 201 37.68 -16.94 21.06
N THR A 202 37.46 -15.64 20.90
CA THR A 202 36.79 -14.81 21.90
C THR A 202 35.35 -14.53 21.45
N PRO A 203 34.39 -14.33 22.39
CA PRO A 203 32.98 -14.03 22.07
C PRO A 203 32.76 -12.74 21.24
N THR A 204 33.81 -11.94 21.07
CA THR A 204 33.80 -10.59 20.45
C THR A 204 34.45 -10.54 19.07
N MET A 205 34.97 -11.65 18.53
CA MET A 205 35.60 -11.64 17.20
C MET A 205 34.58 -11.73 16.07
N ASP A 206 34.57 -10.70 15.22
CA ASP A 206 33.86 -10.68 13.95
C ASP A 206 34.61 -11.54 12.92
N LEU A 207 34.40 -12.85 12.97
CA LEU A 207 34.86 -13.75 11.93
C LEU A 207 34.05 -13.50 10.65
N PRO A 208 34.68 -13.43 9.47
CA PRO A 208 33.95 -13.31 8.22
C PRO A 208 33.03 -14.54 8.05
N MET A 209 31.75 -14.26 7.80
CA MET A 209 30.74 -15.30 7.59
C MET A 209 30.48 -15.43 6.09
N LEU A 210 30.38 -16.67 5.63
CA LEU A 210 29.77 -16.96 4.35
C LEU A 210 28.26 -16.78 4.51
N VAL A 211 27.68 -15.88 3.72
CA VAL A 211 26.24 -15.60 3.72
C VAL A 211 25.70 -15.88 2.34
N TYR A 212 24.45 -16.34 2.26
CA TYR A 212 23.77 -16.53 0.99
C TYR A 212 22.85 -15.34 0.75
N PRO A 213 23.33 -14.28 0.06
CA PRO A 213 22.51 -13.13 -0.27
C PRO A 213 21.32 -13.53 -1.11
N ALA A 214 20.33 -12.66 -1.21
CA ALA A 214 19.20 -12.93 -2.06
C ALA A 214 19.62 -13.10 -3.52
N GLN A 215 19.07 -14.09 -4.19
CA GLN A 215 19.30 -14.36 -5.61
C GLN A 215 17.97 -14.39 -6.34
N PHE A 216 17.96 -13.78 -7.52
CA PHE A 216 16.85 -13.82 -8.47
C PHE A 216 17.05 -15.00 -9.42
N TYR A 217 15.97 -15.65 -9.83
CA TYR A 217 16.01 -16.71 -10.83
C TYR A 217 16.74 -16.27 -12.12
N PRO A 218 17.72 -17.05 -12.63
CA PRO A 218 18.15 -18.40 -12.17
C PRO A 218 19.33 -18.45 -11.17
N GLY A 219 19.81 -17.33 -10.66
CA GLY A 219 20.92 -17.25 -9.71
C GLY A 219 21.73 -15.95 -9.84
N VAL A 220 21.05 -14.82 -9.99
CA VAL A 220 21.67 -13.50 -10.20
C VAL A 220 21.33 -12.51 -9.08
N PRO A 221 22.21 -11.55 -8.73
CA PRO A 221 22.05 -10.71 -7.54
C PRO A 221 21.08 -9.54 -7.73
N ASP A 222 20.58 -9.31 -8.94
CA ASP A 222 19.77 -8.14 -9.28
C ASP A 222 18.64 -8.46 -10.29
N PRO A 223 17.56 -7.67 -10.30
CA PRO A 223 16.46 -7.86 -11.24
C PRO A 223 16.83 -7.67 -12.72
N ALA A 224 17.87 -6.88 -13.04
CA ALA A 224 18.20 -6.57 -14.44
C ALA A 224 18.82 -7.78 -15.16
N GLY A 225 19.56 -8.63 -14.43
CA GLY A 225 20.04 -9.92 -14.93
C GLY A 225 19.04 -11.07 -14.81
N ALA A 226 17.88 -10.86 -14.18
CA ALA A 226 16.95 -11.93 -13.82
C ALA A 226 16.05 -12.34 -14.99
N THR A 227 15.74 -13.64 -15.04
CA THR A 227 14.71 -14.14 -15.97
C THR A 227 13.34 -13.98 -15.32
N ARG A 228 12.43 -13.29 -16.01
CA ARG A 228 11.03 -13.14 -15.57
C ARG A 228 10.24 -14.40 -15.90
N VAL A 229 9.44 -14.86 -14.95
CA VAL A 229 8.54 -16.00 -15.11
C VAL A 229 7.15 -15.48 -15.47
N GLU A 230 6.63 -15.93 -16.61
CA GLU A 230 5.27 -15.59 -17.05
C GLU A 230 4.23 -16.49 -16.38
N ALA A 231 3.38 -15.89 -15.54
CA ALA A 231 2.28 -16.55 -14.88
C ALA A 231 0.98 -16.36 -15.69
N SER A 232 0.61 -17.33 -16.52
CA SER A 232 -0.71 -17.36 -17.17
C SER A 232 -1.78 -17.90 -16.20
N PRO A 233 -3.08 -17.56 -16.37
CA PRO A 233 -4.15 -18.04 -15.50
C PRO A 233 -4.15 -19.57 -15.35
N GLY A 234 -4.12 -20.04 -14.09
CA GLY A 234 -4.13 -21.47 -13.75
C GLY A 234 -2.90 -22.28 -14.19
N ALA A 235 -1.84 -21.64 -14.69
CA ALA A 235 -0.64 -22.32 -15.13
C ALA A 235 0.09 -23.04 -13.96
N ASP A 236 0.70 -24.18 -14.27
CA ASP A 236 1.59 -24.91 -13.35
C ASP A 236 3.00 -24.91 -13.92
N ILE A 237 3.81 -23.99 -13.42
CA ILE A 237 5.14 -23.67 -13.93
C ILE A 237 6.16 -24.44 -13.10
N VAL A 238 7.02 -25.19 -13.77
CA VAL A 238 8.01 -26.08 -13.14
C VAL A 238 9.42 -25.75 -13.63
N GLY A 239 10.43 -26.23 -12.91
CA GLY A 239 11.84 -26.08 -13.30
C GLY A 239 12.40 -24.68 -13.05
N ILE A 240 11.78 -23.92 -12.14
CA ILE A 240 12.27 -22.60 -11.72
C ILE A 240 13.33 -22.81 -10.62
N ASP A 241 14.43 -23.41 -11.02
CA ASP A 241 15.53 -23.78 -10.15
C ASP A 241 16.48 -22.58 -9.93
N ILE A 242 16.87 -22.31 -8.67
CA ILE A 242 17.74 -21.17 -8.31
C ILE A 242 19.04 -21.69 -7.67
N ARG A 243 20.16 -21.32 -8.27
CA ARG A 243 21.49 -21.55 -7.67
C ARG A 243 21.87 -20.38 -6.78
N MET A 244 22.08 -20.66 -5.50
CA MET A 244 22.59 -19.67 -4.57
C MET A 244 24.10 -19.52 -4.75
N SER A 245 24.58 -18.28 -4.70
CA SER A 245 26.02 -17.97 -4.68
C SER A 245 26.35 -17.30 -3.36
N PRO A 246 27.39 -17.76 -2.65
CA PRO A 246 27.77 -17.15 -1.38
C PRO A 246 28.44 -15.79 -1.58
N ALA A 247 28.35 -14.95 -0.56
CA ALA A 247 29.09 -13.71 -0.45
C ALA A 247 29.67 -13.57 0.96
N THR A 248 30.71 -12.75 1.11
CA THR A 248 31.27 -12.42 2.41
C THR A 248 30.56 -11.21 2.99
N GLY A 249 29.94 -11.39 4.15
CA GLY A 249 29.35 -10.30 4.93
C GLY A 249 30.27 -9.84 6.05
N VAL A 250 30.19 -8.56 6.41
CA VAL A 250 30.87 -7.96 7.57
C VAL A 250 29.87 -7.60 8.66
N ALA A 251 30.35 -7.29 9.87
CA ALA A 251 29.49 -6.84 10.95
C ALA A 251 29.46 -5.30 11.00
N VAL A 252 28.27 -4.73 11.09
CA VAL A 252 28.08 -3.31 11.42
C VAL A 252 27.76 -3.21 12.91
N ARG A 253 28.49 -2.36 13.63
CA ARG A 253 28.34 -2.16 15.07
C ARG A 253 28.03 -0.70 15.34
N GLY A 254 27.40 -0.45 16.47
CA GLY A 254 27.20 0.92 16.93
C GLY A 254 26.46 0.97 18.24
N ARG A 255 26.09 2.19 18.62
CA ARG A 255 25.33 2.47 19.82
C ARG A 255 24.33 3.58 19.58
N ILE A 256 23.14 3.42 20.15
CA ILE A 256 22.09 4.46 20.20
C ILE A 256 22.36 5.39 21.38
N ASN A 257 22.25 6.70 21.16
CA ASN A 257 22.34 7.72 22.21
C ASN A 257 21.36 8.88 21.94
N PRO A 258 20.73 9.48 22.97
CA PRO A 258 20.68 9.01 24.36
C PRO A 258 19.87 7.70 24.49
N LEU A 259 20.03 7.01 25.62
CA LEU A 259 19.14 5.91 26.01
C LEU A 259 17.82 6.46 26.53
N LEU A 260 16.72 5.86 26.07
CA LEU A 260 15.36 6.30 26.39
C LEU A 260 14.57 5.08 26.90
N PRO A 261 14.81 4.60 28.13
CA PRO A 261 14.26 3.33 28.63
C PRO A 261 12.73 3.33 28.73
N ASP A 262 12.10 4.48 28.89
CA ASP A 262 10.64 4.64 28.93
C ASP A 262 9.99 4.71 27.54
N LYS A 263 10.77 4.52 26.46
CA LYS A 263 10.31 4.60 25.07
C LYS A 263 10.56 3.30 24.33
N ASN A 264 9.64 2.98 23.43
CA ASN A 264 9.78 1.92 22.45
C ASN A 264 10.75 2.36 21.36
N LEU A 265 11.98 1.82 21.44
CA LEU A 265 13.01 2.02 20.44
C LEU A 265 12.83 1.02 19.29
N HIS A 266 12.73 1.54 18.08
CA HIS A 266 12.73 0.77 16.86
C HIS A 266 13.89 1.21 15.98
N ILE A 267 14.67 0.25 15.49
CA ILE A 267 15.82 0.49 14.61
C ILE A 267 15.64 -0.36 13.36
N MET A 268 15.74 0.28 12.21
CA MET A 268 15.72 -0.35 10.90
C MET A 268 17.05 -0.11 10.21
N PHE A 269 17.57 -1.16 9.58
CA PHE A 269 18.69 -1.08 8.67
C PHE A 269 18.23 -1.48 7.28
N GLU A 270 18.43 -0.60 6.31
CA GLU A 270 17.83 -0.74 4.99
C GLU A 270 18.77 -0.29 3.86
N PRO A 271 18.74 -0.95 2.69
CA PRO A 271 19.45 -0.44 1.53
C PRO A 271 18.94 0.94 1.10
N LYS A 272 19.87 1.79 0.62
CA LYS A 272 19.50 3.07 -0.01
C LYS A 272 18.70 2.87 -1.29
N ASP A 273 19.02 1.83 -2.04
CA ASP A 273 18.29 1.44 -3.26
C ASP A 273 16.83 1.10 -2.93
N PRO A 274 15.85 1.92 -3.37
CA PRO A 274 14.43 1.68 -3.12
C PRO A 274 13.94 0.33 -3.64
N LEU A 275 14.56 -0.20 -4.72
CA LEU A 275 14.19 -1.49 -5.29
C LEU A 275 14.52 -2.65 -4.36
N ARG A 276 15.57 -2.50 -3.53
CA ARG A 276 16.00 -3.50 -2.54
C ARG A 276 15.37 -3.25 -1.17
N ARG A 277 15.09 -1.99 -0.83
CA ARG A 277 14.60 -1.54 0.48
C ARG A 277 13.40 -2.33 0.99
N GLU A 278 12.37 -2.52 0.17
CA GLU A 278 11.11 -3.15 0.61
C GLU A 278 11.27 -4.58 1.13
N TRP A 279 12.26 -5.30 0.64
CA TRP A 279 12.45 -6.71 0.95
C TRP A 279 13.78 -7.05 1.61
N GLN A 280 14.77 -6.15 1.60
CA GLN A 280 16.03 -6.35 2.32
C GLN A 280 16.16 -5.57 3.64
N ARG A 281 15.19 -4.71 3.97
CA ARG A 281 15.19 -4.03 5.27
C ARG A 281 15.11 -5.03 6.41
N GLN A 282 15.88 -4.79 7.47
CA GLN A 282 15.94 -5.64 8.65
C GLN A 282 15.79 -4.81 9.93
N GLY A 283 15.02 -5.34 10.88
CA GLY A 283 14.95 -4.79 12.23
C GLY A 283 16.25 -5.06 12.98
N VAL A 284 16.71 -4.09 13.74
CA VAL A 284 17.93 -4.18 14.54
C VAL A 284 17.58 -4.06 16.01
N SER A 285 18.07 -5.02 16.81
CA SER A 285 17.95 -4.95 18.26
C SER A 285 19.17 -4.27 18.85
N ALA A 286 18.93 -3.40 19.83
CA ALA A 286 19.97 -2.80 20.66
C ALA A 286 19.81 -3.29 22.11
N ASN A 287 20.92 -3.40 22.83
CA ASN A 287 20.91 -3.61 24.27
C ASN A 287 20.26 -2.40 24.95
N GLN A 288 19.22 -2.62 25.77
CA GLN A 288 18.45 -1.54 26.37
C GLN A 288 19.25 -0.74 27.42
N SER A 289 20.25 -1.35 28.05
CA SER A 289 21.08 -0.73 29.09
C SER A 289 22.31 -0.03 28.56
N THR A 290 22.89 -0.51 27.45
CA THR A 290 24.11 0.08 26.85
C THR A 290 23.84 0.82 25.54
N GLY A 291 22.71 0.58 24.89
CA GLY A 291 22.36 1.08 23.55
C GLY A 291 23.10 0.39 22.41
N GLU A 292 23.98 -0.56 22.72
CA GLU A 292 24.85 -1.19 21.72
C GLU A 292 24.05 -2.13 20.83
N PHE A 293 24.30 -2.07 19.53
CA PHE A 293 23.71 -2.96 18.56
C PHE A 293 24.79 -3.57 17.66
N ARG A 294 24.46 -4.73 17.10
CA ARG A 294 25.28 -5.44 16.13
C ARG A 294 24.39 -6.01 15.03
N ILE A 295 24.77 -5.71 13.79
CA ILE A 295 24.12 -6.21 12.59
C ILE A 295 25.13 -7.16 11.93
N PRO A 296 24.95 -8.48 12.04
CA PRO A 296 25.82 -9.43 11.37
C PRO A 296 25.56 -9.44 9.85
N ASN A 297 26.50 -10.02 9.10
CA ASN A 297 26.23 -10.49 7.73
C ASN A 297 25.84 -9.40 6.73
N VAL A 298 26.35 -8.17 6.92
CA VAL A 298 26.06 -7.05 6.05
C VAL A 298 26.96 -7.12 4.82
N LEU A 299 26.35 -7.14 3.64
CA LEU A 299 27.06 -7.15 2.36
C LEU A 299 27.63 -5.76 2.05
N PRO A 300 28.65 -5.68 1.17
CA PRO A 300 29.08 -4.40 0.64
C PRO A 300 27.94 -3.66 -0.07
N GLY A 301 27.81 -2.36 0.20
CA GLY A 301 26.77 -1.52 -0.40
C GLY A 301 26.44 -0.29 0.43
N SER A 302 25.47 0.48 -0.07
CA SER A 302 25.01 1.73 0.52
C SER A 302 23.72 1.52 1.31
N TYR A 303 23.72 1.90 2.58
CA TYR A 303 22.64 1.65 3.53
C TYR A 303 22.24 2.90 4.30
N GLU A 304 21.04 2.84 4.89
CA GLU A 304 20.54 3.78 5.88
C GLU A 304 20.17 3.00 7.15
N LEU A 305 20.52 3.59 8.30
CA LEU A 305 20.05 3.14 9.61
C LEU A 305 19.10 4.20 10.15
N VAL A 306 17.84 3.82 10.32
CA VAL A 306 16.75 4.67 10.79
C VAL A 306 16.38 4.21 12.19
N ALA A 307 16.47 5.10 13.17
CA ALA A 307 16.10 4.83 14.55
C ALA A 307 15.03 5.80 15.01
N ALA A 308 14.00 5.28 15.66
CA ALA A 308 12.92 6.08 16.23
C ALA A 308 12.58 5.55 17.63
N ALA A 309 12.48 6.44 18.61
CA ALA A 309 12.03 6.10 19.95
C ALA A 309 10.72 6.85 20.26
N SER A 310 9.65 6.09 20.47
CA SER A 310 8.28 6.58 20.63
C SER A 310 7.65 6.07 21.93
N GLY A 311 6.62 6.76 22.42
CA GLY A 311 5.95 6.48 23.69
C GLY A 311 5.21 7.73 24.13
N ASP A 312 4.93 7.86 25.42
CA ASP A 312 4.38 9.11 25.95
C ASP A 312 5.38 10.27 25.76
N GLY A 313 4.86 11.43 25.36
CA GLY A 313 5.67 12.61 25.05
C GLY A 313 6.28 12.61 23.63
N PRO A 314 7.43 13.28 23.42
CA PRO A 314 7.93 13.55 22.08
C PRO A 314 8.56 12.31 21.42
N LEU A 315 8.47 12.26 20.10
CA LEU A 315 9.21 11.34 19.25
C LEU A 315 10.69 11.75 19.22
N TYR A 316 11.58 10.76 19.29
CA TYR A 316 13.00 10.94 18.99
C TYR A 316 13.34 10.18 17.71
N PHE A 317 14.18 10.75 16.87
CA PHE A 317 14.49 10.21 15.55
C PHE A 317 15.96 10.42 15.20
N ALA A 318 16.53 9.46 14.48
CA ALA A 318 17.83 9.56 13.81
C ALA A 318 17.79 8.83 12.47
N LYS A 319 18.54 9.37 11.51
CA LYS A 319 18.78 8.73 10.21
C LYS A 319 20.26 8.87 9.86
N THR A 320 20.95 7.74 9.71
CA THR A 320 22.39 7.69 9.44
C THR A 320 22.65 6.96 8.14
N SER A 321 23.34 7.62 7.21
CA SER A 321 23.85 6.98 5.99
C SER A 321 25.14 6.20 6.28
N LEU A 322 25.29 5.01 5.67
CA LEU A 322 26.46 4.16 5.81
C LEU A 322 26.86 3.57 4.47
N GLU A 323 28.17 3.58 4.17
CA GLU A 323 28.76 2.76 3.10
C GLU A 323 29.49 1.59 3.74
N VAL A 324 29.17 0.37 3.30
CA VAL A 324 29.78 -0.87 3.79
C VAL A 324 30.68 -1.43 2.70
N GLY A 325 31.94 -1.69 3.05
CA GLY A 325 32.94 -2.31 2.17
C GLY A 325 33.25 -3.75 2.54
N ALA A 326 34.43 -4.24 2.13
CA ALA A 326 34.90 -5.59 2.44
C ALA A 326 35.35 -5.77 3.91
N ALA A 327 35.57 -4.68 4.64
CA ALA A 327 35.93 -4.68 6.06
C ALA A 327 34.81 -4.02 6.89
N SER A 328 34.68 -4.45 8.14
CA SER A 328 33.72 -3.85 9.08
C SER A 328 34.00 -2.36 9.26
N PRO A 329 32.99 -1.48 9.15
CA PRO A 329 33.17 -0.05 9.39
C PRO A 329 33.46 0.24 10.86
N GLU A 330 33.93 1.46 11.14
CA GLU A 330 34.03 1.96 12.52
C GLU A 330 32.66 1.93 13.23
N PRO A 331 32.61 1.67 14.55
CA PRO A 331 31.35 1.64 15.29
C PRO A 331 30.57 2.96 15.17
N LEU A 332 29.30 2.85 14.81
CA LEU A 332 28.42 4.00 14.61
C LEU A 332 27.95 4.59 15.95
N ASN A 333 27.94 5.91 16.04
CA ASN A 333 27.20 6.62 17.08
C ASN A 333 25.91 7.19 16.46
N VAL A 334 24.77 6.61 16.83
CA VAL A 334 23.46 7.01 16.32
C VAL A 334 22.81 7.95 17.33
N SER A 335 22.88 9.24 17.04
CA SER A 335 22.38 10.30 17.90
C SER A 335 20.91 10.60 17.62
N LEU A 336 20.02 10.12 18.47
CA LEU A 336 18.60 10.44 18.49
C LEU A 336 18.38 11.90 18.87
N ALA A 337 17.68 12.64 18.02
CA ALA A 337 17.24 14.00 18.28
C ALA A 337 15.74 14.04 18.52
N GLN A 338 15.29 14.91 19.43
CA GLN A 338 13.87 15.16 19.63
C GLN A 338 13.27 15.76 18.34
N VAL A 339 12.20 15.16 17.84
CA VAL A 339 11.44 15.68 16.71
C VAL A 339 10.51 16.78 17.23
N PRO A 340 10.68 18.04 16.80
CA PRO A 340 9.83 19.11 17.28
C PRO A 340 8.41 18.97 16.70
N PRO A 341 7.37 19.33 17.45
CA PRO A 341 6.00 19.33 16.94
C PRO A 341 5.85 20.38 15.83
N ILE A 342 4.99 20.09 14.86
CA ILE A 342 4.63 21.04 13.80
C ILE A 342 3.27 21.64 14.15
N SER A 343 3.26 22.92 14.51
CA SER A 343 2.02 23.66 14.71
C SER A 343 1.59 24.36 13.43
N GLY A 344 0.30 24.63 13.30
CA GLY A 344 -0.21 25.34 12.14
C GLY A 344 -1.62 25.87 12.31
N THR A 345 -2.10 26.51 11.25
CA THR A 345 -3.45 27.07 11.15
C THR A 345 -4.13 26.62 9.86
N ILE A 346 -5.43 26.41 9.94
CA ILE A 346 -6.32 26.14 8.81
C ILE A 346 -7.36 27.24 8.71
N SER A 347 -7.55 27.77 7.50
CA SER A 347 -8.65 28.66 7.15
C SER A 347 -9.41 28.13 5.94
N ILE A 348 -10.72 28.36 5.91
CA ILE A 348 -11.58 28.01 4.77
C ILE A 348 -12.00 29.31 4.07
N GLU A 349 -11.77 29.39 2.77
CA GLU A 349 -12.24 30.45 1.89
C GLU A 349 -13.50 30.02 1.10
N GLY A 350 -14.43 30.96 0.98
CA GLY A 350 -15.68 30.83 0.22
C GLY A 350 -16.92 30.68 1.09
N ASP A 351 -18.03 30.34 0.45
CA ASP A 351 -19.37 30.53 1.04
C ASP A 351 -19.82 29.36 1.92
N ILE A 352 -19.21 28.19 1.74
CA ILE A 352 -19.52 27.00 2.54
C ILE A 352 -18.85 27.11 3.90
N LYS A 353 -19.66 27.33 4.94
CA LYS A 353 -19.20 27.39 6.33
C LYS A 353 -19.34 26.02 6.99
N VAL A 354 -18.23 25.30 7.09
CA VAL A 354 -18.11 24.11 7.95
C VAL A 354 -17.28 24.48 9.17
N PRO A 355 -17.63 24.01 10.38
CA PRO A 355 -16.79 24.17 11.55
C PRO A 355 -15.40 23.57 11.31
N VAL A 356 -14.35 24.38 11.41
CA VAL A 356 -12.96 23.94 11.17
C VAL A 356 -12.53 22.82 12.13
N ASN A 357 -13.14 22.73 13.31
CA ASN A 357 -12.87 21.66 14.28
C ASN A 357 -13.44 20.28 13.92
N SER A 358 -14.17 20.17 12.81
CA SER A 358 -14.53 18.87 12.23
C SER A 358 -13.42 18.29 11.35
N LEU A 359 -12.40 19.09 11.03
CA LEU A 359 -11.32 18.72 10.14
C LEU A 359 -10.22 17.95 10.88
N LYS A 360 -9.58 17.04 10.16
CA LYS A 360 -8.40 16.32 10.65
C LYS A 360 -7.25 16.49 9.67
N VAL A 361 -6.08 16.90 10.17
CA VAL A 361 -4.84 16.96 9.38
C VAL A 361 -4.12 15.63 9.50
N MET A 362 -3.66 15.09 8.38
CA MET A 362 -2.96 13.82 8.30
C MET A 362 -1.72 13.95 7.41
N MET A 363 -0.63 13.30 7.80
CA MET A 363 0.63 13.25 7.06
C MET A 363 0.88 11.82 6.59
N ASN A 364 0.84 11.58 5.28
CA ASN A 364 1.12 10.28 4.67
C ASN A 364 2.56 10.28 4.11
N PRO A 365 3.41 9.30 4.40
CA PRO A 365 4.79 9.27 3.91
C PRO A 365 4.81 9.02 2.41
N LEU A 366 5.77 9.64 1.72
CA LEU A 366 5.98 9.44 0.28
C LEU A 366 7.17 8.56 -0.03
N ASP A 367 8.16 8.39 0.86
CA ASP A 367 9.45 7.77 0.50
C ASP A 367 9.58 6.28 0.81
N GLY A 368 8.45 5.57 0.89
CA GLY A 368 8.42 4.23 1.48
C GLY A 368 8.93 4.23 2.93
N GLN A 369 8.93 5.41 3.57
CA GLN A 369 9.35 5.59 4.95
C GLN A 369 8.42 4.75 5.82
N LEU A 370 8.97 3.76 6.52
CA LEU A 370 8.21 3.02 7.51
C LEU A 370 7.75 4.00 8.58
N ILE A 371 6.43 4.18 8.68
CA ILE A 371 5.85 4.83 9.84
C ILE A 371 5.90 3.82 10.98
N MET A 372 6.55 4.18 12.07
CA MET A 372 6.50 3.42 13.32
C MET A 372 5.13 3.66 13.97
N GLY A 373 4.08 3.04 13.43
CA GLY A 373 2.69 3.23 13.85
C GLY A 373 1.79 3.87 12.77
N PRO A 374 0.58 4.32 13.13
CA PRO A 374 -0.32 4.96 12.17
C PRO A 374 0.24 6.31 11.68
N PRO A 375 -0.13 6.78 10.46
CA PRO A 375 0.25 8.09 9.97
C PRO A 375 -0.03 9.21 10.99
N PRO A 376 0.90 10.15 11.21
CA PRO A 376 0.68 11.28 12.10
C PRO A 376 -0.59 12.03 11.71
N ARG A 377 -1.47 12.24 12.68
CA ARG A 377 -2.75 12.92 12.47
C ARG A 377 -3.15 13.70 13.71
N THR A 378 -3.91 14.76 13.51
CA THR A 378 -4.41 15.62 14.59
C THR A 378 -5.77 16.22 14.24
N ASP A 379 -6.58 16.46 15.27
CA ASP A 379 -7.82 17.22 15.15
C ASP A 379 -7.52 18.72 15.12
N VAL A 380 -8.27 19.45 14.30
CA VAL A 380 -8.20 20.91 14.25
C VAL A 380 -9.02 21.50 15.39
N GLN A 381 -8.52 22.55 16.03
CA GLN A 381 -9.22 23.25 17.10
C GLN A 381 -10.28 24.23 16.54
N SER A 382 -11.17 24.73 17.40
CA SER A 382 -12.24 25.65 16.98
C SER A 382 -11.74 26.98 16.42
N ASP A 383 -10.52 27.41 16.79
CA ASP A 383 -9.85 28.60 16.27
C ASP A 383 -9.04 28.31 14.97
N GLY A 384 -9.11 27.08 14.45
CA GLY A 384 -8.39 26.66 13.25
C GLY A 384 -6.95 26.24 13.51
N THR A 385 -6.45 26.30 14.75
CA THR A 385 -5.10 25.84 15.08
C THR A 385 -5.01 24.32 15.15
N PHE A 386 -3.83 23.78 14.90
CA PHE A 386 -3.55 22.36 15.09
C PHE A 386 -2.08 22.15 15.47
N THR A 387 -1.78 20.98 16.05
CA THR A 387 -0.40 20.55 16.31
C THR A 387 -0.25 19.08 15.94
N LEU A 388 0.67 18.81 15.02
CA LEU A 388 1.09 17.48 14.62
C LEU A 388 2.32 17.08 15.45
N ASN A 389 2.13 16.05 16.27
CA ASN A 389 3.22 15.40 16.98
C ASN A 389 3.84 14.34 16.06
N SER A 390 5.13 14.07 16.23
CA SER A 390 5.78 12.88 15.66
C SER A 390 5.90 12.85 14.13
N VAL A 391 5.98 14.00 13.46
CA VAL A 391 6.29 14.06 12.02
C VAL A 391 7.80 14.07 11.84
N SER A 392 8.39 12.89 11.59
CA SER A 392 9.84 12.78 11.38
C SER A 392 10.30 13.47 10.08
N PRO A 393 11.59 13.86 9.99
CA PRO A 393 12.14 14.35 8.74
C PRO A 393 11.95 13.37 7.58
N GLY A 394 11.59 13.88 6.40
CA GLY A 394 11.26 13.08 5.22
C GLY A 394 10.28 13.79 4.29
N ARG A 395 9.86 13.12 3.20
CA ARG A 395 8.82 13.62 2.30
C ARG A 395 7.45 13.06 2.67
N TRP A 396 6.47 13.96 2.73
CA TRP A 396 5.13 13.68 3.18
C TRP A 396 4.09 14.27 2.23
N ARG A 397 2.95 13.60 2.10
CA ARG A 397 1.73 14.16 1.55
C ARG A 397 0.85 14.62 2.70
N LEU A 398 0.46 15.89 2.65
CA LEU A 398 -0.50 16.47 3.58
C LEU A 398 -1.92 16.24 3.06
N VAL A 399 -2.78 15.70 3.92
CA VAL A 399 -4.19 15.47 3.63
C VAL A 399 -5.02 16.12 4.73
N VAL A 400 -6.10 16.82 4.35
CA VAL A 400 -7.10 17.32 5.30
C VAL A 400 -8.42 16.58 5.08
N ASN A 401 -8.74 15.70 6.02
CA ASN A 401 -9.98 14.93 5.97
C ASN A 401 -11.15 15.77 6.49
N GLY A 402 -12.32 15.61 5.85
CA GLY A 402 -13.54 16.34 6.20
C GLY A 402 -13.63 17.76 5.61
N ALA A 403 -12.65 18.17 4.81
CA ALA A 403 -12.64 19.49 4.16
C ALA A 403 -13.83 19.63 3.19
N PRO A 404 -14.56 20.77 3.18
CA PRO A 404 -15.62 21.05 2.21
C PRO A 404 -15.09 21.50 0.84
N GLY A 405 -13.78 21.47 0.64
CA GLY A 405 -13.07 22.09 -0.47
C GLY A 405 -11.73 21.42 -0.76
N TYR A 406 -10.93 22.04 -1.62
CA TYR A 406 -9.59 21.58 -1.94
C TYR A 406 -8.52 22.38 -1.19
N LEU A 407 -7.34 21.81 -1.02
CA LEU A 407 -6.16 22.51 -0.51
C LEU A 407 -5.69 23.52 -1.56
N LYS A 408 -5.94 24.81 -1.31
CA LYS A 408 -5.59 25.91 -2.20
C LYS A 408 -4.11 26.29 -2.08
N SER A 409 -3.63 26.38 -0.85
CA SER A 409 -2.24 26.73 -0.56
C SER A 409 -1.78 26.07 0.73
N VAL A 410 -0.49 25.75 0.78
CA VAL A 410 0.19 25.31 1.99
C VAL A 410 1.49 26.10 2.07
N THR A 411 1.68 26.83 3.15
CA THR A 411 2.90 27.59 3.40
C THR A 411 3.60 27.00 4.63
N ARG A 412 4.91 26.78 4.56
CA ARG A 412 5.76 26.35 5.68
C ARG A 412 6.73 27.47 6.05
N GLY A 413 6.54 28.08 7.22
CA GLY A 413 7.16 29.37 7.52
C GLY A 413 6.68 30.41 6.50
N ASP A 414 7.61 30.98 5.75
CA ASP A 414 7.32 31.97 4.69
C ASP A 414 7.35 31.37 3.27
N GLN A 415 7.57 30.06 3.14
CA GLN A 415 7.72 29.39 1.84
C GLN A 415 6.45 28.64 1.44
N GLU A 416 5.91 28.94 0.26
CA GLU A 416 4.85 28.14 -0.36
C GLU A 416 5.39 26.75 -0.75
N VAL A 417 4.67 25.70 -0.37
CA VAL A 417 5.07 24.30 -0.51
C VAL A 417 3.95 23.48 -1.12
N SER A 418 4.32 22.41 -1.83
CA SER A 418 3.34 21.48 -2.40
C SER A 418 2.71 20.62 -1.29
N PRO A 419 1.36 20.50 -1.23
CA PRO A 419 0.69 19.57 -0.31
C PRO A 419 0.90 18.10 -0.71
N GLY A 420 1.13 17.82 -2.00
CA GLY A 420 1.35 16.47 -2.52
C GLY A 420 2.77 15.94 -2.33
N SER A 421 3.73 16.81 -2.00
CA SER A 421 5.14 16.48 -1.75
C SER A 421 5.82 17.50 -0.83
N LEU A 422 5.41 17.50 0.44
CA LEU A 422 5.96 18.37 1.49
C LEU A 422 7.24 17.78 2.09
N GLU A 423 8.34 18.52 2.02
CA GLU A 423 9.59 18.16 2.68
C GLU A 423 9.62 18.66 4.12
N ILE A 424 9.79 17.75 5.07
CA ILE A 424 9.97 18.06 6.49
C ILE A 424 11.44 17.85 6.85
N GLY A 425 12.09 18.93 7.28
CA GLY A 425 13.45 18.90 7.82
C GLY A 425 13.48 18.73 9.35
N PRO A 426 14.66 18.78 9.97
CA PRO A 426 14.82 18.67 11.43
C PRO A 426 14.30 19.90 12.19
N ALA A 427 14.17 21.05 11.53
CA ALA A 427 13.67 22.29 12.12
C ALA A 427 12.13 22.37 12.00
N ALA A 428 11.48 22.74 13.11
CA ALA A 428 10.06 23.10 13.09
C ALA A 428 9.86 24.41 12.34
N ALA A 429 8.89 24.42 11.43
CA ALA A 429 8.37 25.62 10.81
C ALA A 429 6.85 25.50 10.77
N PRO A 430 6.10 26.57 11.12
CA PRO A 430 4.66 26.50 11.21
C PRO A 430 4.04 26.28 9.84
N LEU A 431 2.92 25.56 9.80
CA LEU A 431 2.14 25.37 8.58
C LEU A 431 0.95 26.33 8.54
N LYS A 432 0.73 26.98 7.40
CA LYS A 432 -0.50 27.70 7.11
C LYS A 432 -1.18 27.00 5.95
N ILE A 433 -2.41 26.54 6.17
CA ILE A 433 -3.19 25.77 5.20
C ILE A 433 -4.43 26.59 4.85
N VAL A 434 -4.66 26.80 3.56
CA VAL A 434 -5.89 27.43 3.07
C VAL A 434 -6.67 26.40 2.27
N ILE A 435 -7.92 26.21 2.65
CA ILE A 435 -8.89 25.40 1.92
C ILE A 435 -9.77 26.35 1.13
N SER A 436 -9.96 26.12 -0.17
CA SER A 436 -10.93 26.88 -0.97
C SER A 436 -12.09 25.99 -1.37
N THR A 437 -13.29 26.55 -1.27
CA THR A 437 -14.54 25.92 -1.73
C THR A 437 -14.89 26.32 -3.16
N LYS A 438 -14.08 27.19 -3.79
CA LYS A 438 -14.26 27.70 -5.15
C LYS A 438 -13.68 26.75 -6.19
N PHE A 439 -14.32 25.59 -6.36
CA PHE A 439 -13.96 24.64 -7.41
C PHE A 439 -14.17 25.26 -8.80
N ALA A 440 -13.31 24.88 -9.74
CA ALA A 440 -13.53 25.09 -11.16
C ALA A 440 -14.45 24.00 -11.71
N GLN A 441 -15.10 24.26 -12.85
CA GLN A 441 -15.90 23.29 -13.59
C GLN A 441 -15.24 22.92 -14.91
N ILE A 442 -15.19 21.63 -15.22
CA ILE A 442 -14.86 21.13 -16.55
C ILE A 442 -16.13 20.52 -17.15
N ASP A 443 -16.62 21.09 -18.25
CA ASP A 443 -17.65 20.48 -19.10
C ASP A 443 -16.96 19.54 -20.09
N ALA A 444 -16.98 18.25 -19.78
CA ALA A 444 -16.31 17.23 -20.54
C ALA A 444 -17.28 16.55 -21.51
N ALA A 445 -16.92 16.53 -22.79
CA ALA A 445 -17.67 15.89 -23.86
C ALA A 445 -16.79 14.87 -24.60
N ILE A 446 -17.33 13.74 -25.02
CA ILE A 446 -16.59 12.76 -25.83
C ILE A 446 -16.71 13.10 -27.30
N SER A 447 -15.59 13.06 -28.03
CA SER A 447 -15.59 13.39 -29.47
C SER A 447 -16.41 12.42 -30.35
N VAL A 448 -16.57 11.15 -29.95
CA VAL A 448 -17.43 10.17 -30.63
C VAL A 448 -18.02 9.18 -29.59
N PRO A 449 -19.35 9.11 -29.40
CA PRO A 449 -19.95 8.08 -28.55
C PRO A 449 -19.77 6.70 -29.21
N PRO A 450 -19.17 5.71 -28.54
CA PRO A 450 -19.05 4.38 -29.11
C PRO A 450 -20.42 3.69 -29.15
N SER A 451 -20.70 2.92 -30.20
CA SER A 451 -21.80 1.94 -30.25
C SER A 451 -21.45 0.64 -29.49
N SER A 452 -20.55 0.72 -28.51
CA SER A 452 -19.94 -0.45 -27.86
C SER A 452 -20.73 -0.89 -26.62
N PRO A 453 -20.86 -2.21 -26.38
CA PRO A 453 -21.41 -2.74 -25.13
C PRO A 453 -20.48 -2.56 -23.91
N THR A 454 -19.22 -2.13 -24.11
CA THR A 454 -18.25 -1.91 -23.03
C THR A 454 -18.55 -0.60 -22.28
N PRO A 455 -18.54 -0.59 -20.93
CA PRO A 455 -18.74 0.64 -20.16
C PRO A 455 -17.68 1.69 -20.49
N LEU A 456 -18.14 2.94 -20.57
CA LEU A 456 -17.36 4.09 -20.98
C LEU A 456 -17.08 4.99 -19.77
N PHE A 457 -15.80 5.26 -19.54
CA PHE A 457 -15.35 6.07 -18.41
C PHE A 457 -14.55 7.27 -18.89
N GLY A 458 -14.75 8.40 -18.22
CA GLY A 458 -13.85 9.54 -18.30
C GLY A 458 -12.67 9.36 -17.36
N LEU A 459 -11.50 9.80 -17.79
CA LEU A 459 -10.24 9.77 -17.06
C LEU A 459 -9.77 11.21 -16.91
N LEU A 460 -9.39 11.60 -15.69
CA LEU A 460 -8.87 12.92 -15.39
C LEU A 460 -7.71 12.84 -14.41
N TRP A 461 -6.59 13.48 -14.73
CA TRP A 461 -5.49 13.66 -13.79
C TRP A 461 -4.83 15.02 -13.92
N PRO A 462 -4.33 15.60 -12.81
CA PRO A 462 -3.58 16.85 -12.86
C PRO A 462 -2.25 16.64 -13.59
N ALA A 463 -1.83 17.64 -14.37
CA ALA A 463 -0.52 17.65 -15.01
C ALA A 463 0.64 17.66 -14.00
N ARG A 464 0.36 18.11 -12.77
CA ARG A 464 1.27 18.08 -11.62
C ARG A 464 0.89 16.96 -10.65
N SER A 465 1.77 15.97 -10.52
CA SER A 465 1.58 14.83 -9.59
C SER A 465 1.64 15.23 -8.11
N ASP A 466 2.18 16.41 -7.81
CA ASP A 466 2.32 16.97 -6.47
C ASP A 466 1.18 17.94 -6.11
N SER A 467 0.13 18.04 -6.93
CA SER A 467 -1.00 18.95 -6.68
C SER A 467 -1.83 18.58 -5.44
N GLY A 468 -1.72 17.34 -4.95
CA GLY A 468 -2.55 16.82 -3.86
C GLY A 468 -3.98 16.44 -4.28
N PHE A 469 -4.36 16.72 -5.54
CA PHE A 469 -5.60 16.24 -6.12
C PHE A 469 -5.39 14.86 -6.74
N PRO A 470 -6.21 13.84 -6.40
CA PRO A 470 -6.02 12.50 -6.92
C PRO A 470 -6.40 12.41 -8.39
N GLU A 471 -5.82 11.43 -9.07
CA GLU A 471 -6.29 11.02 -10.39
C GLU A 471 -7.60 10.25 -10.23
N GLN A 472 -8.55 10.51 -11.13
CA GLN A 472 -9.91 10.04 -10.97
C GLN A 472 -10.53 9.54 -12.27
N THR A 473 -11.41 8.56 -12.10
CA THR A 473 -12.32 8.09 -13.14
C THR A 473 -13.70 8.63 -12.84
N PHE A 474 -14.47 8.99 -13.87
CA PHE A 474 -15.83 9.50 -13.69
C PHE A 474 -16.78 8.90 -14.73
N GLY A 475 -18.06 8.86 -14.36
CA GLY A 475 -19.13 8.41 -15.25
C GLY A 475 -19.41 9.45 -16.33
N ILE A 476 -19.70 8.96 -17.53
CA ILE A 476 -20.18 9.78 -18.65
C ILE A 476 -21.64 9.42 -18.90
N ASN A 477 -22.49 10.42 -19.11
CA ASN A 477 -23.91 10.20 -19.34
C ASN A 477 -24.17 9.60 -20.75
N PRO A 478 -25.39 9.12 -21.04
CA PRO A 478 -25.72 8.53 -22.35
C PRO A 478 -25.53 9.48 -23.55
N GLN A 479 -25.49 10.79 -23.32
CA GLN A 479 -25.24 11.81 -24.34
C GLN A 479 -23.73 12.05 -24.57
N GLY A 480 -22.84 11.37 -23.85
CA GLY A 480 -21.40 11.56 -23.98
C GLY A 480 -20.85 12.77 -23.21
N HIS A 481 -21.57 13.26 -22.19
CA HIS A 481 -21.20 14.44 -21.41
C HIS A 481 -21.02 14.14 -19.92
N SER A 482 -20.16 14.93 -19.27
CA SER A 482 -20.00 14.95 -17.82
C SER A 482 -19.55 16.33 -17.36
N VAL A 483 -19.95 16.75 -16.16
CA VAL A 483 -19.52 18.01 -15.56
C VAL A 483 -18.74 17.70 -14.29
N LEU A 484 -17.50 18.15 -14.23
CA LEU A 484 -16.56 17.83 -13.16
C LEU A 484 -16.28 19.08 -12.33
N SER A 485 -16.34 18.94 -11.02
CA SER A 485 -15.85 19.95 -10.08
C SER A 485 -14.42 19.60 -9.68
N VAL A 486 -13.45 20.47 -10.00
CA VAL A 486 -12.02 20.22 -9.77
C VAL A 486 -11.32 21.43 -9.16
N PRO A 487 -10.20 21.24 -8.45
CA PRO A 487 -9.32 22.35 -8.09
C PRO A 487 -8.84 23.11 -9.34
N PRO A 488 -8.49 24.39 -9.24
CA PRO A 488 -7.85 25.10 -10.32
C PRO A 488 -6.53 24.45 -10.69
N GLY A 489 -6.21 24.43 -11.97
CA GLY A 489 -4.98 23.83 -12.47
C GLY A 489 -5.09 23.34 -13.89
N ARG A 490 -4.05 22.63 -14.31
CA ARG A 490 -3.97 21.98 -15.62
C ARG A 490 -4.23 20.48 -15.47
N TYR A 491 -5.09 19.94 -16.32
CA TYR A 491 -5.48 18.53 -16.30
C TYR A 491 -5.32 17.90 -17.68
N TYR A 492 -5.14 16.59 -17.70
CA TYR A 492 -5.33 15.78 -18.89
C TYR A 492 -6.66 15.03 -18.79
N ALA A 493 -7.47 15.09 -19.85
CA ALA A 493 -8.80 14.52 -19.92
C ALA A 493 -8.95 13.63 -21.18
N CYS A 494 -9.47 12.42 -21.01
CA CYS A 494 -9.79 11.50 -22.10
C CYS A 494 -10.83 10.47 -21.65
N ALA A 495 -11.39 9.73 -22.60
CA ALA A 495 -12.34 8.66 -22.31
C ALA A 495 -11.76 7.29 -22.69
N ALA A 496 -12.16 6.23 -22.00
CA ALA A 496 -11.77 4.86 -22.34
C ALA A 496 -12.98 3.92 -22.23
N ALA A 497 -13.17 3.10 -23.25
CA ALA A 497 -14.14 2.00 -23.23
C ALA A 497 -13.44 0.75 -22.65
N ILE A 498 -13.36 0.70 -21.32
CA ILE A 498 -12.64 -0.36 -20.60
C ILE A 498 -13.40 -0.78 -19.36
N ALA A 499 -13.33 -2.07 -19.03
CA ALA A 499 -13.94 -2.60 -17.80
C ALA A 499 -13.24 -2.11 -16.53
N GLN A 500 -11.95 -1.75 -16.60
CA GLN A 500 -11.08 -1.46 -15.45
C GLN A 500 -10.29 -0.16 -15.63
N PRO A 501 -10.94 1.01 -15.57
CA PRO A 501 -10.27 2.29 -15.78
C PRO A 501 -9.27 2.64 -14.66
N TRP A 502 -9.42 2.04 -13.48
CA TRP A 502 -8.51 2.22 -12.34
C TRP A 502 -7.09 1.70 -12.59
N MET A 503 -6.91 0.70 -13.47
CA MET A 503 -5.57 0.20 -13.82
C MET A 503 -4.74 1.30 -14.51
N ILE A 504 -5.40 2.14 -15.31
CA ILE A 504 -4.78 3.32 -15.92
C ILE A 504 -4.43 4.31 -14.82
N MET A 505 -5.33 4.55 -13.86
CA MET A 505 -5.08 5.49 -12.77
C MET A 505 -3.93 5.05 -11.86
N GLN A 506 -3.72 3.76 -11.63
CA GLN A 506 -2.62 3.26 -10.80
C GLN A 506 -1.27 3.19 -11.55
N ASN A 507 -1.29 3.19 -12.89
CA ASN A 507 -0.09 3.07 -13.70
C ASN A 507 0.38 4.44 -14.21
N ARG A 508 1.32 5.05 -13.46
CA ARG A 508 1.90 6.35 -13.81
C ARG A 508 2.54 6.38 -15.20
N ALA A 509 3.26 5.33 -15.58
CA ALA A 509 3.92 5.25 -16.88
C ALA A 509 2.89 5.24 -18.02
N LEU A 510 1.81 4.47 -17.86
CA LEU A 510 0.71 4.43 -18.82
C LEU A 510 0.01 5.79 -18.93
N ARG A 511 -0.30 6.47 -17.82
CA ARG A 511 -0.86 7.84 -17.87
C ARG A 511 0.07 8.80 -18.60
N LYS A 512 1.37 8.74 -18.32
CA LYS A 512 2.37 9.57 -18.98
C LYS A 512 2.42 9.33 -20.50
N ALA A 513 2.30 8.07 -20.92
CA ALA A 513 2.19 7.72 -22.34
C ALA A 513 0.88 8.24 -22.97
N LEU A 514 -0.20 8.30 -22.20
CA LEU A 514 -1.50 8.81 -22.62
C LEU A 514 -1.59 10.34 -22.66
N GLU A 515 -0.70 11.10 -22.00
CA GLU A 515 -0.75 12.58 -21.98
C GLU A 515 -0.79 13.20 -23.39
N ARG A 516 -0.13 12.58 -24.37
CA ARG A 516 -0.14 13.04 -25.78
C ARG A 516 -1.41 12.66 -26.55
N ARG A 517 -2.22 11.76 -26.00
CA ARG A 517 -3.47 11.24 -26.58
C ARG A 517 -4.71 11.77 -25.87
N CYS A 518 -4.54 12.46 -24.76
CA CYS A 518 -5.60 13.10 -23.99
C CYS A 518 -5.54 14.62 -24.22
N GLU A 519 -6.67 15.28 -24.01
CA GLU A 519 -6.73 16.73 -24.12
C GLU A 519 -6.17 17.38 -22.85
N ALA A 520 -5.36 18.43 -23.01
CA ALA A 520 -4.93 19.25 -21.89
C ALA A 520 -5.90 20.41 -21.70
N VAL A 521 -6.44 20.57 -20.49
CA VAL A 521 -7.38 21.64 -20.13
C VAL A 521 -6.84 22.42 -18.93
N ASP A 522 -6.79 23.75 -19.07
CA ASP A 522 -6.42 24.68 -18.01
C ASP A 522 -7.69 25.31 -17.43
N VAL A 523 -7.87 25.22 -16.11
CA VAL A 523 -9.04 25.78 -15.41
C VAL A 523 -8.63 26.73 -14.29
N PRO A 524 -9.10 28.00 -14.30
CA PRO A 524 -8.83 28.94 -13.22
C PRO A 524 -9.78 28.75 -12.03
N GLU A 525 -9.45 29.33 -10.87
CA GLU A 525 -10.27 29.23 -9.65
C GLU A 525 -11.69 29.76 -9.87
N GLY A 526 -12.71 28.97 -9.50
CA GLY A 526 -14.12 29.29 -9.74
C GLY A 526 -14.52 29.38 -11.23
N GLY A 527 -13.60 29.09 -12.15
CA GLY A 527 -13.81 29.19 -13.59
C GLY A 527 -14.56 28.00 -14.18
N ARG A 528 -14.81 28.10 -15.49
CA ARG A 528 -15.35 26.99 -16.29
C ARG A 528 -14.50 26.83 -17.54
N ALA A 529 -14.24 25.59 -17.93
CA ALA A 529 -13.69 25.25 -19.24
C ALA A 529 -14.44 24.06 -19.84
N SER A 530 -14.28 23.89 -21.15
CA SER A 530 -14.77 22.70 -21.86
C SER A 530 -13.60 21.83 -22.27
N ALA A 531 -13.80 20.52 -22.23
CA ALA A 531 -12.85 19.51 -22.68
C ALA A 531 -13.54 18.55 -23.66
N GLN A 532 -13.08 18.52 -24.91
CA GLN A 532 -13.35 17.47 -25.89
C GLN A 532 -12.43 16.26 -25.68
N MET A 533 -12.91 15.31 -24.88
CA MET A 533 -12.20 14.08 -24.52
C MET A 533 -12.06 13.11 -25.70
N PRO A 534 -10.84 12.80 -26.13
CA PRO A 534 -10.58 11.74 -27.10
C PRO A 534 -10.93 10.38 -26.50
N LEU A 535 -11.52 9.49 -27.30
CA LEU A 535 -11.74 8.09 -26.92
C LEU A 535 -10.48 7.28 -27.19
N ILE A 536 -9.89 6.72 -26.13
CA ILE A 536 -8.80 5.76 -26.22
C ILE A 536 -9.40 4.36 -26.38
N SER A 537 -9.01 3.67 -27.45
CA SER A 537 -9.48 2.30 -27.72
C SER A 537 -8.87 1.29 -26.75
N ALA A 538 -9.57 0.19 -26.50
CA ALA A 538 -9.05 -0.90 -25.66
C ALA A 538 -7.79 -1.55 -26.28
N GLU A 539 -7.73 -1.65 -27.61
CA GLU A 539 -6.56 -2.14 -28.34
C GLU A 539 -5.35 -1.21 -28.18
N ASP A 540 -5.56 0.10 -28.24
CA ASP A 540 -4.51 1.08 -28.00
C ASP A 540 -3.96 1.02 -26.59
N LEU A 541 -4.85 0.88 -25.59
CA LEU A 541 -4.45 0.73 -24.20
C LEU A 541 -3.67 -0.56 -23.98
N LYS A 542 -4.12 -1.66 -24.57
CA LYS A 542 -3.42 -2.95 -24.49
C LYS A 542 -2.02 -2.86 -25.10
N ARG A 543 -1.91 -2.32 -26.32
CA ARG A 543 -0.62 -2.11 -26.99
C ARG A 543 0.33 -1.23 -26.17
N LEU A 544 -0.15 -0.11 -25.65
CA LEU A 544 0.65 0.77 -24.80
C LEU A 544 1.11 0.10 -23.51
N ALA A 545 0.24 -0.72 -22.89
CA ALA A 545 0.60 -1.47 -21.69
C ALA A 545 1.70 -2.51 -22.00
N GLU A 546 1.59 -3.22 -23.11
CA GLU A 546 2.59 -4.19 -23.58
C GLU A 546 3.95 -3.51 -23.86
N GLU A 547 3.96 -2.37 -24.56
CA GLU A 547 5.18 -1.58 -24.84
C GLU A 547 5.89 -1.08 -23.57
N LEU A 548 5.16 -0.86 -22.47
CA LEU A 548 5.72 -0.40 -21.20
C LEU A 548 6.23 -1.55 -20.31
N GLU A 549 5.88 -2.80 -20.63
CA GLU A 549 6.36 -3.99 -19.93
C GLU A 549 7.62 -4.61 -20.55
N GLU A 550 7.93 -4.26 -21.80
CA GLU A 550 9.21 -4.54 -22.47
C GLU A 550 10.35 -3.70 -21.90
#